data_AF-A0A2D9B4Q2-F1
#
_entry.id   AF-A0A2D9B4Q2-F1
#
_cell.length_a   1.000
_cell.length_b   1.000
_cell.length_c   1.000
_cell.angle_alpha   90.00
_cell.angle_beta   90.00
_cell.angle_gamma   90.00
#
_symmetry.space_group_name_H-M   'P 1'
#
loop_
_entity.id
_entity.type
_entity.pdbx_description
1 polymer ?
#
loop_
_entity_poly.entity_id
_entity_poly.type
_entity_poly.pdbx_seq_one_letter_code
_entity_poly.pdbx_strand_id
1 'polypeptide(L)'
;MVNRHTALKIRKIHRYLGIFLGIQFLFWTISGMYFSWTNIDDIHGDQFRNMEYVPKSFDNLISPSLIKSNEGIRDIEIRDINNEPYYWVNNQQLYNARTGEAKETISEEEALYIAKNQMRENLKVANIQQINKVGDHHEYREKLLPAYVISYDTDEALKAYVSVTDAKFQTVRHRAWRWFDFLWM
;
A
#
# COMPACT_ATOMS: atom_id res chain seq x y z
N MET A 1 -35.83 35.66 33.76
CA MET A 1 -36.24 34.31 34.21
C MET A 1 -36.51 33.46 32.97
N VAL A 2 -35.79 32.35 32.77
CA VAL A 2 -35.99 31.49 31.58
C VAL A 2 -37.35 30.79 31.69
N ASN A 3 -38.14 30.80 30.60
CA ASN A 3 -39.45 30.13 30.55
C ASN A 3 -39.30 28.64 30.94
N ARG A 4 -40.20 28.12 31.79
CA ARG A 4 -40.21 26.73 32.29
C ARG A 4 -40.14 25.70 31.15
N HIS A 5 -40.81 25.95 30.03
CA HIS A 5 -40.75 25.08 28.85
C HIS A 5 -39.34 25.05 28.24
N THR A 6 -38.68 26.21 28.18
CA THR A 6 -37.30 26.33 27.70
C THR A 6 -36.33 25.62 28.65
N ALA A 7 -36.49 25.77 29.97
CA ALA A 7 -35.66 25.08 30.96
C ALA A 7 -35.80 23.54 30.91
N LEU A 8 -37.02 23.03 30.63
CA LEU A 8 -37.25 21.59 30.42
C LEU A 8 -36.58 21.08 29.15
N LYS A 9 -36.65 21.84 28.05
CA LYS A 9 -35.97 21.50 26.78
C LYS A 9 -34.45 21.46 26.94
N ILE A 10 -33.86 22.46 27.60
CA ILE A 10 -32.41 22.53 27.85
C ILE A 10 -31.92 21.29 28.63
N ARG A 11 -32.63 20.88 29.69
CA ARG A 11 -32.26 19.67 30.45
C ARG A 11 -32.34 18.39 29.63
N LYS A 12 -33.35 18.29 28.76
CA LYS A 12 -33.49 17.15 27.85
C LYS A 12 -32.31 17.11 26.86
N ILE A 13 -32.00 18.24 26.22
CA ILE A 13 -30.87 18.37 25.30
C ILE A 13 -29.56 18.05 26.00
N HIS A 14 -29.29 18.65 27.17
CA HIS A 14 -28.06 18.41 27.92
C HIS A 14 -27.86 16.93 28.26
N ARG A 15 -28.93 16.21 28.65
CA ARG A 15 -28.87 14.78 28.93
C ARG A 15 -28.47 13.96 27.69
N TYR A 16 -29.13 14.20 26.56
CA TYR A 16 -28.82 13.46 25.33
C TYR A 16 -27.45 13.85 24.75
N LEU A 17 -27.08 15.13 24.85
CA LEU A 17 -25.75 15.61 24.46
C LEU A 17 -24.67 14.96 25.34
N GLY A 18 -24.89 14.87 26.66
CA GLY A 18 -23.97 14.20 27.58
C GLY A 18 -23.79 12.72 27.25
N ILE A 19 -24.87 11.99 26.90
CA ILE A 19 -24.78 10.59 26.46
C ILE A 19 -24.01 10.49 25.14
N PHE A 20 -24.33 11.34 24.16
CA PHE A 20 -23.66 11.35 22.86
C PHE A 20 -22.16 11.61 23.02
N LEU A 21 -21.77 12.65 23.77
CA LEU A 21 -20.37 12.97 24.04
C LEU A 21 -19.68 11.89 24.89
N GLY A 22 -20.38 11.26 25.83
CA GLY A 22 -19.85 10.15 26.61
C GLY A 22 -19.51 8.93 25.75
N ILE A 23 -20.37 8.59 24.79
CA ILE A 23 -20.11 7.51 23.82
C ILE A 23 -18.92 7.88 22.92
N GLN A 24 -18.87 9.11 22.42
CA GLN A 24 -17.74 9.60 21.62
C GLN A 24 -16.42 9.50 22.40
N PHE A 25 -16.42 9.91 23.66
CA PHE A 25 -15.24 9.82 24.54
C PHE A 25 -14.84 8.37 24.84
N LEU A 26 -15.81 7.47 24.98
CA LEU A 26 -15.56 6.03 25.15
C LEU A 26 -14.86 5.45 23.92
N PHE A 27 -15.37 5.73 22.72
CA PHE A 27 -14.70 5.28 21.48
C PHE A 27 -13.30 5.87 21.35
N TRP A 28 -13.12 7.16 21.62
CA TRP A 28 -11.81 7.80 21.62
C TRP A 28 -10.83 7.13 22.59
N THR A 29 -11.29 6.78 23.80
CA THR A 29 -10.47 6.12 24.81
C THR A 29 -10.08 4.71 24.38
N ILE A 30 -11.01 3.94 23.81
CA ILE A 30 -10.76 2.58 23.31
C ILE A 30 -9.77 2.62 22.15
N SER A 31 -9.92 3.53 21.19
CA SER A 31 -8.98 3.71 20.08
C SER A 31 -7.58 4.06 20.60
N GLY A 32 -7.47 5.02 21.52
CA GLY A 32 -6.18 5.40 22.12
C GLY A 32 -5.50 4.24 22.86
N MET A 33 -6.26 3.43 23.60
CA MET A 33 -5.73 2.23 24.25
C MET A 33 -5.26 1.19 23.23
N TYR A 34 -6.02 0.98 22.15
CA TYR A 34 -5.63 0.09 21.07
C TYR A 34 -4.30 0.53 20.43
N PHE A 35 -4.14 1.82 20.13
CA PHE A 35 -2.89 2.34 19.54
C PHE A 35 -1.70 2.25 20.49
N SER A 36 -1.92 2.42 21.80
CA SER A 36 -0.83 2.30 22.79
C SER A 36 -0.40 0.86 23.04
N TRP A 37 -1.29 -0.12 22.82
CA TRP A 37 -0.99 -1.53 23.03
C TRP A 37 -0.45 -2.20 21.76
N THR A 38 -0.89 -1.77 20.58
CA THR A 38 -0.51 -2.42 19.33
C THR A 38 0.86 -1.95 18.83
N ASN A 39 1.71 -2.87 18.38
CA ASN A 39 2.96 -2.53 17.73
C ASN A 39 2.68 -1.99 16.31
N ILE A 40 3.24 -0.81 15.99
CA ILE A 40 3.05 -0.17 14.68
C ILE A 40 3.69 -0.96 13.54
N ASP A 41 4.79 -1.67 13.79
CA ASP A 41 5.46 -2.49 12.77
C ASP A 41 4.57 -3.66 12.34
N ASP A 42 3.81 -4.22 13.30
CA ASP A 42 2.83 -5.26 13.03
C ASP A 42 1.68 -4.72 12.17
N ILE A 43 1.24 -3.48 12.41
CA ILE A 43 0.23 -2.79 11.61
C ILE A 43 0.72 -2.52 10.19
N HIS A 44 2.00 -2.17 10.01
CA HIS A 44 2.60 -2.00 8.69
C HIS A 44 2.71 -3.32 7.91
N GLY A 45 2.76 -4.45 8.61
CA GLY A 45 2.88 -5.77 8.01
C GLY A 45 4.34 -6.18 7.77
N ASP A 46 5.29 -5.60 8.50
CA ASP A 46 6.72 -5.89 8.33
C ASP A 46 7.05 -7.35 8.69
N GLN A 47 6.27 -7.96 9.57
CA GLN A 47 6.28 -9.39 9.86
C GLN A 47 5.93 -10.28 8.65
N PHE A 48 5.37 -9.74 7.57
CA PHE A 48 5.12 -10.47 6.32
C PHE A 48 6.16 -10.20 5.25
N ARG A 49 7.03 -9.22 5.46
CA ARG A 49 8.03 -8.80 4.51
C ARG A 49 9.32 -9.59 4.66
N ASN A 50 10.03 -9.71 3.55
CA ASN A 50 11.40 -10.19 3.53
C ASN A 50 12.33 -9.05 3.94
N MET A 51 12.67 -8.97 5.23
CA MET A 51 13.57 -7.94 5.77
C MET A 51 15.03 -8.13 5.33
N GLU A 52 15.37 -9.29 4.78
CA GLU A 52 16.72 -9.60 4.28
C GLU A 52 16.84 -9.35 2.76
N TYR A 53 15.78 -8.86 2.11
CA TYR A 53 15.82 -8.57 0.68
C TYR A 53 16.88 -7.51 0.36
N VAL A 54 17.85 -7.90 -0.47
CA VAL A 54 18.84 -7.00 -1.05
C VAL A 54 18.58 -6.90 -2.55
N PRO A 55 18.51 -5.69 -3.14
CA PRO A 55 18.39 -5.52 -4.58
C PRO A 55 19.50 -6.26 -5.33
N LYS A 56 19.13 -6.97 -6.39
CA LYS A 56 20.07 -7.74 -7.20
C LYS A 56 21.04 -6.81 -7.92
N SER A 57 22.32 -7.17 -7.94
CA SER A 57 23.30 -6.50 -8.80
C SER A 57 23.21 -7.01 -10.23
N PHE A 58 23.40 -6.12 -11.20
CA PHE A 58 23.38 -6.47 -12.61
C PHE A 58 24.61 -5.92 -13.32
N ASP A 59 25.19 -6.75 -14.18
CA ASP A 59 26.32 -6.41 -15.03
C ASP A 59 25.88 -6.29 -16.50
N ASN A 60 26.79 -5.76 -17.33
CA ASN A 60 26.60 -5.61 -18.78
C ASN A 60 25.39 -4.76 -19.17
N LEU A 61 25.16 -3.69 -18.41
CA LEU A 61 24.09 -2.74 -18.70
C LEU A 61 24.52 -1.77 -19.80
N ILE A 62 23.60 -1.43 -20.70
CA ILE A 62 23.84 -0.40 -21.70
C ILE A 62 23.90 0.98 -21.04
N SER A 63 24.65 1.90 -21.65
CA SER A 63 24.66 3.30 -21.24
C SER A 63 23.25 3.88 -21.34
N PRO A 64 22.77 4.64 -20.33
CA PRO A 64 21.50 5.36 -20.41
C PRO A 64 21.39 6.25 -21.65
N SER A 65 22.51 6.77 -22.18
CA SER A 65 22.55 7.57 -23.40
C SER A 65 22.09 6.82 -24.67
N LEU A 66 22.06 5.48 -24.65
CA LEU A 66 21.61 4.65 -25.77
C LEU A 66 20.10 4.39 -25.73
N ILE A 67 19.42 4.72 -24.62
CA ILE A 67 17.98 4.59 -24.49
C ILE A 67 17.31 5.67 -25.34
N LYS A 68 16.43 5.24 -26.25
CA LYS A 68 15.62 6.15 -27.06
C LYS A 68 14.41 6.64 -26.28
N SER A 69 14.66 7.50 -25.28
CA SER A 69 13.59 8.25 -24.62
C SER A 69 13.21 9.46 -25.48
N ASN A 70 11.92 9.80 -25.51
CA ASN A 70 11.41 10.98 -26.23
C ASN A 70 11.88 12.30 -25.59
N GLU A 71 12.25 12.24 -24.31
CA GLU A 71 12.79 13.36 -23.54
C GLU A 71 14.21 13.04 -23.05
N GLY A 72 14.95 14.04 -22.60
CA GLY A 72 16.20 13.81 -21.88
C GLY A 72 15.98 12.99 -20.60
N ILE A 73 16.98 12.21 -20.18
CA ILE A 73 16.93 11.44 -18.93
C ILE A 73 17.28 12.37 -17.76
N ARG A 74 16.30 12.61 -16.88
CA ARG A 74 16.43 13.40 -15.64
C ARG A 74 16.59 12.50 -14.42
N ASP A 75 15.94 11.35 -14.43
CA ASP A 75 15.91 10.39 -13.34
C ASP A 75 15.95 8.97 -13.91
N ILE A 76 16.69 8.09 -13.23
CA ILE A 76 16.82 6.68 -13.62
C ILE A 76 16.96 5.80 -12.38
N GLU A 77 16.09 4.81 -12.26
CA GLU A 77 16.18 3.77 -11.24
C GLU A 77 16.29 2.39 -11.89
N ILE A 78 16.94 1.44 -11.22
CA ILE A 78 16.99 0.04 -11.69
C ILE A 78 15.84 -0.75 -11.06
N ARG A 79 15.23 -1.62 -11.86
CA ARG A 79 14.20 -2.58 -11.49
C ARG A 79 14.67 -3.99 -11.84
N ASP A 80 14.41 -4.93 -10.95
CA ASP A 80 14.56 -6.36 -11.20
C ASP A 80 13.19 -6.92 -11.58
N ILE A 81 13.04 -7.24 -12.86
CA ILE A 81 11.81 -7.83 -13.39
C ILE A 81 12.18 -9.22 -13.89
N ASN A 82 11.85 -10.24 -13.10
CA ASN A 82 12.10 -11.64 -13.42
C ASN A 82 13.58 -11.93 -13.77
N ASN A 83 14.51 -11.43 -12.94
CA ASN A 83 15.96 -11.54 -13.14
C ASN A 83 16.53 -10.75 -14.33
N GLU A 84 15.72 -9.94 -15.00
CA GLU A 84 16.17 -9.02 -16.04
C GLU A 84 16.19 -7.58 -15.51
N PRO A 85 17.27 -6.81 -15.74
CA PRO A 85 17.35 -5.44 -15.30
C PRO A 85 16.57 -4.52 -16.24
N TYR A 86 15.79 -3.62 -15.65
CA TYR A 86 15.09 -2.55 -16.35
C TYR A 86 15.45 -1.19 -15.76
N TYR A 87 15.62 -0.20 -16.61
CA TYR A 87 15.69 1.20 -16.25
C TYR A 87 14.29 1.79 -16.19
N TRP A 88 13.90 2.29 -15.03
CA TRP A 88 12.74 3.15 -14.85
C TRP A 88 13.16 4.59 -15.07
N VAL A 89 12.75 5.17 -16.19
CA VAL A 89 13.21 6.48 -16.65
C VAL A 89 12.14 7.54 -16.42
N ASN A 90 12.54 8.68 -15.85
CA ASN A 90 11.71 9.88 -15.65
C ASN A 90 10.38 9.62 -14.92
N ASN A 91 10.31 8.59 -14.08
CA ASN A 91 9.07 8.17 -13.43
C ASN A 91 7.92 7.84 -14.39
N GLN A 92 8.24 7.34 -15.59
CA GLN A 92 7.25 7.17 -16.65
C GLN A 92 7.32 5.83 -17.40
N GLN A 93 8.51 5.37 -17.81
CA GLN A 93 8.63 4.24 -18.73
C GLN A 93 9.78 3.30 -18.34
N LEU A 94 9.54 2.00 -18.47
CA LEU A 94 10.57 0.97 -18.32
C LEU A 94 11.28 0.71 -19.65
N TYR A 95 12.60 0.57 -19.59
CA TYR A 95 13.45 0.13 -20.70
C TYR A 95 14.34 -1.01 -20.23
N ASN A 96 14.43 -2.10 -20.99
CA ASN A 96 15.36 -3.18 -20.65
C ASN A 96 16.79 -2.62 -20.63
N ALA A 97 17.50 -2.82 -19.52
CA ALA A 97 18.80 -2.21 -19.29
C ALA A 97 19.95 -2.90 -20.05
N ARG A 98 19.66 -3.96 -20.82
CA ARG A 98 20.61 -4.65 -21.71
C ARG A 98 20.31 -4.42 -23.19
N THR A 99 19.04 -4.31 -23.57
CA THR A 99 18.63 -4.17 -24.98
C THR A 99 18.16 -2.75 -25.34
N GLY A 100 17.72 -1.97 -24.35
CA GLY A 100 17.10 -0.66 -24.55
C GLY A 100 15.66 -0.72 -25.03
N GLU A 101 15.06 -1.91 -25.10
CA GLU A 101 13.67 -2.09 -25.52
C GLU A 101 12.70 -1.57 -24.46
N ALA A 102 11.72 -0.76 -24.88
CA ALA A 102 10.69 -0.25 -23.99
C ALA A 102 9.71 -1.36 -23.58
N LYS A 103 9.29 -1.33 -22.31
CA LYS A 103 8.26 -2.21 -21.75
C LYS A 103 7.19 -1.34 -21.13
N GLU A 104 5.94 -1.48 -21.56
CA GLU A 104 4.83 -0.64 -21.09
C GLU A 104 4.35 -1.05 -19.70
N THR A 105 4.17 -2.34 -19.48
CA THR A 105 3.65 -2.88 -18.23
C THR A 105 4.29 -4.23 -17.90
N ILE A 106 4.25 -4.60 -16.63
CA ILE A 106 4.60 -5.95 -16.19
C ILE A 106 3.43 -6.92 -16.35
N SER A 107 3.74 -8.22 -16.48
CA SER A 107 2.77 -9.31 -16.46
C SER A 107 2.44 -9.75 -15.03
N GLU A 108 1.43 -10.62 -14.89
CA GLU A 108 1.08 -11.23 -13.60
C GLU A 108 2.23 -12.06 -13.03
N GLU A 109 2.94 -12.82 -13.86
CA GLU A 109 4.08 -13.65 -13.44
C GLU A 109 5.24 -12.78 -12.94
N GLU A 110 5.51 -11.65 -13.61
CA GLU A 110 6.52 -10.69 -13.19
C GLU A 110 6.13 -10.01 -11.87
N ALA A 111 4.84 -9.68 -11.69
CA ALA A 111 4.34 -9.16 -10.42
C ALA A 111 4.48 -10.17 -9.27
N LEU A 112 4.19 -11.45 -9.54
CA LEU A 112 4.40 -12.53 -8.57
C LEU A 112 5.88 -12.70 -8.22
N TYR A 113 6.79 -12.58 -9.18
CA TYR A 113 8.23 -12.60 -8.93
C TYR A 113 8.65 -11.45 -7.99
N ILE A 114 8.22 -10.22 -8.29
CA ILE A 114 8.53 -9.03 -7.47
C ILE A 114 7.97 -9.20 -6.05
N ALA A 115 6.72 -9.67 -5.93
CA ALA A 115 6.09 -9.93 -4.64
C ALA A 115 6.82 -11.03 -3.86
N LYS A 116 7.21 -12.13 -4.51
CA LYS A 116 7.94 -13.24 -3.88
C LYS A 116 9.27 -12.81 -3.27
N ASN A 117 10.00 -11.91 -3.93
CA ASN A 117 11.28 -11.42 -3.42
C ASN A 117 11.11 -10.53 -2.18
N GLN A 118 10.00 -9.80 -2.08
CA GLN A 118 9.72 -8.80 -1.05
C GLN A 118 8.91 -9.33 0.13
N MET A 119 8.26 -10.49 -0.04
CA MET A 119 7.42 -11.15 0.95
C MET A 119 8.14 -12.38 1.52
N ARG A 120 7.74 -12.84 2.71
CA ARG A 120 8.29 -14.06 3.30
C ARG A 120 8.04 -15.30 2.43
N GLU A 121 9.03 -16.20 2.37
CA GLU A 121 9.01 -17.38 1.48
C GLU A 121 7.89 -18.39 1.79
N ASN A 122 7.42 -18.44 3.04
CA ASN A 122 6.41 -19.40 3.48
C ASN A 122 4.97 -18.99 3.18
N LEU A 123 4.76 -17.85 2.49
CA LEU A 123 3.43 -17.35 2.16
C LEU A 123 2.93 -17.95 0.85
N LYS A 124 1.76 -18.59 0.90
CA LYS A 124 1.11 -19.20 -0.27
C LYS A 124 0.20 -18.18 -0.95
N VAL A 125 0.39 -17.97 -2.25
CA VAL A 125 -0.49 -17.11 -3.05
C VAL A 125 -1.82 -17.80 -3.30
N ALA A 126 -2.92 -17.11 -3.01
CA ALA A 126 -4.29 -17.57 -3.25
C ALA A 126 -4.85 -17.02 -4.57
N ASN A 127 -4.55 -15.76 -4.90
CA ASN A 127 -5.11 -15.09 -6.09
C ASN A 127 -4.24 -13.88 -6.47
N ILE A 128 -4.27 -13.50 -7.75
CA ILE A 128 -3.70 -12.25 -8.26
C ILE A 128 -4.73 -11.55 -9.14
N GLN A 129 -4.88 -10.23 -8.96
CA GLN A 129 -5.82 -9.43 -9.74
C GLN A 129 -5.26 -8.04 -10.03
N GLN A 130 -5.49 -7.53 -11.23
CA GLN A 130 -5.17 -6.14 -11.57
C GLN A 130 -6.29 -5.19 -11.15
N ILE A 131 -5.90 -4.10 -10.48
CA ILE A 131 -6.77 -2.97 -10.17
C ILE A 131 -6.35 -1.75 -10.97
N ASN A 132 -7.32 -1.13 -11.64
CA ASN A 132 -7.09 0.06 -12.47
C ASN A 132 -7.54 1.36 -11.79
N LYS A 133 -8.47 1.25 -10.83
CA LYS A 133 -9.03 2.36 -10.07
C LYS A 133 -9.34 1.88 -8.66
N VAL A 134 -9.25 2.80 -7.71
CA VAL A 134 -9.62 2.57 -6.31
C VAL A 134 -10.47 3.75 -5.84
N GLY A 135 -11.40 3.50 -4.92
CA GLY A 135 -12.18 4.56 -4.29
C GLY A 135 -11.44 5.22 -3.13
N ASP A 136 -11.98 6.31 -2.60
CA ASP A 136 -11.35 7.14 -1.55
C ASP A 136 -11.06 6.38 -0.25
N HIS A 137 -11.83 5.33 0.05
CA HIS A 137 -11.68 4.51 1.27
C HIS A 137 -10.93 3.19 1.01
N HIS A 138 -10.27 3.04 -0.13
CA HIS A 138 -9.56 1.81 -0.46
C HIS A 138 -8.16 1.76 0.18
N GLU A 139 -7.69 0.54 0.49
CA GLU A 139 -6.40 0.26 1.17
C GLU A 139 -5.16 0.70 0.36
N TYR A 140 -5.36 0.97 -0.92
CA TYR A 140 -4.35 1.32 -1.92
C TYR A 140 -4.55 2.74 -2.51
N ARG A 141 -5.33 3.61 -1.85
CA ARG A 141 -5.48 5.02 -2.25
C ARG A 141 -4.12 5.73 -2.26
N GLU A 142 -4.01 6.81 -3.05
CA GLU A 142 -2.81 7.68 -3.17
C GLU A 142 -1.55 7.00 -3.72
N LYS A 143 -1.67 5.80 -4.29
CA LYS A 143 -0.56 5.05 -4.90
C LYS A 143 -0.68 4.94 -6.41
N LEU A 144 0.41 4.54 -7.05
CA LEU A 144 0.48 4.37 -8.51
C LEU A 144 -0.51 3.31 -8.98
N LEU A 145 -1.37 3.69 -9.92
CA LEU A 145 -2.30 2.82 -10.62
C LEU A 145 -1.90 2.74 -12.10
N PRO A 146 -2.15 1.61 -12.79
CA PRO A 146 -2.71 0.37 -12.26
C PRO A 146 -1.74 -0.43 -11.38
N ALA A 147 -2.27 -1.36 -10.59
CA ALA A 147 -1.50 -2.21 -9.68
C ALA A 147 -2.02 -3.65 -9.66
N TYR A 148 -1.13 -4.61 -9.46
CA TYR A 148 -1.50 -5.98 -9.13
C TYR A 148 -1.68 -6.14 -7.63
N VAL A 149 -2.75 -6.82 -7.25
CA VAL A 149 -3.07 -7.22 -5.87
C VAL A 149 -2.85 -8.71 -5.76
N ILE A 150 -1.81 -9.10 -5.02
CA ILE A 150 -1.50 -10.49 -4.72
C ILE A 150 -2.10 -10.81 -3.36
N SER A 151 -3.10 -11.68 -3.34
CA SER A 151 -3.76 -12.15 -2.11
C SER A 151 -3.12 -13.46 -1.66
N TYR A 152 -2.85 -13.57 -0.36
CA TYR A 152 -2.23 -14.76 0.24
C TYR A 152 -3.23 -15.57 1.07
N ASP A 153 -3.02 -16.88 1.11
CA ASP A 153 -3.80 -17.87 1.86
C ASP A 153 -3.45 -17.76 3.36
N THR A 154 -4.04 -16.77 4.03
CA THR A 154 -3.83 -16.44 5.45
C THR A 154 -5.15 -16.02 6.09
N ASP A 155 -5.30 -16.26 7.39
CA ASP A 155 -6.44 -15.80 8.18
C ASP A 155 -6.42 -14.28 8.43
N GLU A 156 -5.32 -13.59 8.15
CA GLU A 156 -5.16 -12.14 8.26
C GLU A 156 -5.60 -11.34 7.03
N ALA A 157 -6.14 -11.99 5.98
CA ALA A 157 -6.53 -11.34 4.73
C ALA A 157 -5.37 -10.53 4.10
N LEU A 158 -4.18 -11.13 4.10
CA LEU A 158 -2.94 -10.53 3.63
C LEU A 158 -2.95 -10.27 2.12
N LYS A 159 -2.56 -9.05 1.74
CA LYS A 159 -2.42 -8.58 0.37
C LYS A 159 -1.10 -7.86 0.17
N ALA A 160 -0.42 -8.14 -0.92
CA ALA A 160 0.69 -7.35 -1.41
C ALA A 160 0.30 -6.61 -2.69
N TYR A 161 0.86 -5.42 -2.88
CA TYR A 161 0.59 -4.58 -4.04
C TYR A 161 1.87 -4.32 -4.82
N VAL A 162 1.81 -4.50 -6.13
CA VAL A 162 2.91 -4.23 -7.06
C VAL A 162 2.39 -3.30 -8.15
N SER A 163 3.12 -2.22 -8.45
CA SER A 163 2.74 -1.31 -9.53
C SER A 163 2.92 -1.99 -10.89
N VAL A 164 1.92 -1.86 -11.76
CA VAL A 164 1.94 -2.44 -13.12
C VAL A 164 2.90 -1.69 -14.04
N THR A 165 3.09 -0.39 -13.82
CA THR A 165 3.90 0.49 -14.69
C THR A 165 5.34 0.64 -14.20
N ASP A 166 5.53 0.83 -12.88
CA ASP A 166 6.85 1.05 -12.26
C ASP A 166 7.57 -0.27 -11.92
N ALA A 167 6.88 -1.41 -11.99
CA ALA A 167 7.43 -2.72 -11.60
C ALA A 167 8.02 -2.75 -10.17
N LYS A 168 7.47 -1.91 -9.29
CA LYS A 168 7.94 -1.75 -7.91
C LYS A 168 6.93 -2.30 -6.93
N PHE A 169 7.41 -2.96 -5.90
CA PHE A 169 6.61 -3.35 -4.74
C PHE A 169 6.17 -2.11 -3.96
N GLN A 170 4.89 -2.01 -3.67
CA GLN A 170 4.29 -0.78 -3.16
C GLN A 170 3.96 -0.86 -1.67
N THR A 171 3.31 -1.94 -1.23
CA THR A 171 2.95 -2.15 0.19
C THR A 171 2.38 -3.52 0.45
N VAL A 172 2.34 -3.87 1.73
CA VAL A 172 1.51 -4.91 2.31
C VAL A 172 0.29 -4.28 2.98
N ARG A 173 -0.85 -4.97 2.94
CA ARG A 173 -2.05 -4.67 3.73
C ARG A 173 -2.61 -5.97 4.29
N HIS A 174 -3.14 -5.90 5.50
CA HIS A 174 -3.75 -7.03 6.19
C HIS A 174 -4.83 -6.53 7.15
N ARG A 175 -5.52 -7.45 7.83
CA ARG A 175 -6.69 -7.15 8.66
C ARG A 175 -6.40 -6.15 9.78
N ALA A 176 -5.26 -6.23 10.46
CA ALA A 176 -4.99 -5.31 11.57
C ALA A 176 -4.82 -3.87 11.05
N TRP A 177 -4.23 -3.69 9.87
CA TRP A 177 -4.18 -2.38 9.22
C TRP A 177 -5.57 -1.77 9.00
N ARG A 178 -6.56 -2.58 8.59
CA ARG A 178 -7.94 -2.08 8.42
C ARG A 178 -8.57 -1.63 9.74
N TRP A 179 -8.33 -2.37 10.82
CA TRP A 179 -8.79 -1.98 12.15
C TRP A 179 -8.13 -0.68 12.60
N PHE A 180 -6.83 -0.56 12.34
CA PHE A 180 -6.08 0.66 12.61
C PHE A 180 -6.64 1.87 11.82
N ASP A 181 -6.80 1.75 10.50
CA ASP A 181 -7.36 2.81 9.62
C ASP A 181 -8.78 3.18 10.06
N PHE A 182 -9.62 2.21 10.45
CA PHE A 182 -10.97 2.45 10.97
C PHE A 182 -10.99 3.18 12.31
N LEU A 183 -10.10 2.82 13.25
CA LEU A 183 -10.05 3.46 14.57
C LEU A 183 -9.39 4.85 14.52
N TRP A 184 -8.67 5.15 13.44
CA TRP A 184 -7.98 6.41 13.20
C TRP A 184 -8.85 7.45 12.49
N MET A 185 -9.85 7.00 11.72
CA MET A 185 -10.87 7.85 11.08
C MET A 185 -11.94 8.31 12.07
#